data_AF-A0A946YYA9-F1
#
_entry.id   AF-A0A946YYA9-F1
#
_cell.length_a   1.000
_cell.length_b   1.000
_cell.length_c   1.000
_cell.angle_alpha   90.00
_cell.angle_beta   90.00
_cell.angle_gamma   90.00
#
_symmetry.space_group_name_H-M   'P 1'
#
loop_
_entity.id
_entity.type
_entity.pdbx_description
1 polymer ?
#
loop_
_entity_poly.entity_id
_entity_poly.type
_entity_poly.pdbx_seq_one_letter_code
_entity_poly.pdbx_strand_id
1 'polypeptide(L)'
;MYDAPDNLAEAALDRYASAGDIDIARFVGSLMSEDRRLVVIGHSYGSTVMGESLLNGLGEQLSPGDDVVILGSPGVHADHASDLGVAGTIWAAQVDGDEIAFTGLVHNANCLILDSLPFRPPGLECEYDEIYHHGVNPVHPSFGATVFETGTIPDVDVGFLEEFGDEHSEYWAMVNGEPSEALANLIRIIQADYESITVVEP
;
A
#
# COMPACT_ATOMS: atom_id res chain seq x y z
N MET A 1 7.39 -11.25 -20.90
CA MET A 1 8.66 -10.60 -20.53
C MET A 1 8.22 -9.30 -19.92
N TYR A 2 8.44 -9.14 -18.62
CA TYR A 2 8.07 -7.94 -17.88
C TYR A 2 8.84 -6.75 -18.47
N ASP A 3 8.12 -5.74 -18.92
CA ASP A 3 8.70 -4.50 -19.44
C ASP A 3 8.80 -3.54 -18.26
N ALA A 4 9.96 -3.55 -17.59
CA ALA A 4 10.20 -2.68 -16.45
C ALA A 4 10.24 -1.22 -16.96
N PRO A 5 9.50 -0.30 -16.34
CA PRO A 5 9.45 1.10 -16.77
C PRO A 5 10.84 1.74 -16.75
N ASP A 6 11.07 2.65 -17.69
CA ASP A 6 12.37 3.30 -17.91
C ASP A 6 12.75 4.28 -16.78
N ASN A 7 11.80 4.62 -15.88
CA ASN A 7 12.02 5.34 -14.64
C ASN A 7 10.88 5.08 -13.62
N LEU A 8 11.13 5.37 -12.33
CA LEU A 8 10.20 5.10 -11.22
C LEU A 8 8.92 5.96 -11.31
N ALA A 9 8.98 7.12 -11.98
CA ALA A 9 7.82 7.97 -12.23
C ALA A 9 6.85 7.40 -13.29
N GLU A 10 7.35 6.66 -14.29
CA GLU A 10 6.51 5.86 -15.18
C GLU A 10 6.00 4.58 -14.50
N ALA A 11 6.75 4.04 -13.52
CA ALA A 11 6.30 2.91 -12.70
C ALA A 11 5.09 3.24 -11.83
N ALA A 12 4.86 4.52 -11.55
CA ALA A 12 3.73 5.04 -10.78
C ALA A 12 2.44 5.22 -11.61
N LEU A 13 2.41 4.81 -12.88
CA LEU A 13 1.23 4.94 -13.75
C LEU A 13 0.36 3.67 -13.75
N ASP A 14 -0.96 3.84 -13.60
CA ASP A 14 -2.03 2.81 -13.53
C ASP A 14 -1.94 1.69 -14.57
N ARG A 15 -1.44 2.00 -15.77
CA ARG A 15 -1.27 1.03 -16.86
C ARG A 15 -0.34 -0.16 -16.51
N TYR A 16 0.55 0.00 -15.53
CA TYR A 16 1.44 -1.08 -15.07
C TYR A 16 0.83 -1.92 -13.94
N ALA A 17 -0.15 -1.39 -13.19
CA ALA A 17 -0.84 -2.16 -12.15
C ALA A 17 -1.68 -3.29 -12.76
N SER A 18 -2.49 -2.99 -13.77
CA SER A 18 -3.30 -3.99 -14.49
C SER A 18 -2.47 -4.99 -15.35
N ALA A 19 -1.16 -4.78 -15.49
CA ALA A 19 -0.26 -5.75 -16.14
C ALA A 19 0.55 -6.56 -15.11
N GLY A 20 0.92 -5.93 -13.99
CA GLY A 20 1.62 -6.57 -12.88
C GLY A 20 0.72 -7.48 -12.03
N ASP A 21 -0.58 -7.18 -11.98
CA ASP A 21 -1.56 -7.92 -11.18
C ASP A 21 -1.62 -9.41 -11.53
N ILE A 22 -1.65 -9.75 -12.82
CA ILE A 22 -1.73 -11.12 -13.34
C ILE A 22 -0.45 -11.88 -13.00
N ASP A 23 0.70 -11.21 -13.07
CA ASP A 23 1.99 -11.84 -12.79
C ASP A 23 2.19 -12.08 -11.29
N ILE A 24 1.78 -11.13 -10.43
CA ILE A 24 1.75 -11.31 -8.97
C ILE A 24 0.78 -12.41 -8.58
N ALA A 25 -0.47 -12.38 -9.07
CA ALA A 25 -1.47 -13.39 -8.75
C ALA A 25 -1.00 -14.80 -9.15
N ARG A 26 -0.37 -14.95 -10.32
CA ARG A 26 0.20 -16.23 -10.77
C ARG A 26 1.34 -16.70 -9.87
N PHE A 27 2.24 -15.80 -9.47
CA PHE A 27 3.36 -16.14 -8.60
C PHE A 27 2.88 -16.55 -7.21
N VAL A 28 2.05 -15.73 -6.56
CA VAL A 28 1.52 -16.02 -5.22
C VAL A 28 0.69 -17.31 -5.25
N GLY A 29 -0.20 -17.46 -6.24
CA GLY A 29 -0.98 -18.69 -6.43
C GLY A 29 -0.12 -19.95 -6.61
N SER A 30 1.09 -19.83 -7.20
CA SER A 30 2.02 -20.95 -7.28
C SER A 30 2.56 -21.37 -5.90
N LEU A 31 2.74 -20.42 -4.98
CA LEU A 31 3.26 -20.66 -3.64
C LEU A 31 2.22 -21.25 -2.67
N MET A 32 0.93 -21.05 -2.94
CA MET A 32 -0.20 -21.58 -2.15
C MET A 32 -0.35 -23.10 -2.22
N SER A 33 0.30 -23.75 -3.20
CA SER A 33 0.29 -25.20 -3.32
C SER A 33 1.14 -25.93 -2.27
N GLU A 34 1.87 -25.17 -1.44
CA GLU A 34 2.68 -25.68 -0.34
C GLU A 34 1.96 -25.43 1.00
N ASP A 35 2.03 -26.38 1.93
CA ASP A 35 1.50 -26.26 3.30
C ASP A 35 2.35 -25.27 4.12
N ARG A 36 2.17 -23.97 3.83
CA ARG A 36 2.87 -22.86 4.46
C ARG A 36 1.95 -21.65 4.57
N ARG A 37 2.24 -20.82 5.56
CA ARG A 37 1.68 -19.49 5.69
C ARG A 37 2.36 -18.52 4.72
N LEU A 38 1.57 -17.67 4.08
CA LEU A 38 2.03 -16.57 3.25
C LEU A 38 1.86 -15.23 3.96
N VAL A 39 2.81 -14.33 3.73
CA VAL A 39 2.68 -12.91 4.04
C VAL A 39 2.95 -12.17 2.74
N VAL A 40 1.95 -11.50 2.20
CA VAL A 40 2.08 -10.73 0.95
C VAL A 40 2.24 -9.27 1.33
N ILE A 41 3.40 -8.69 0.99
CA ILE A 41 3.74 -7.31 1.37
C ILE A 41 3.72 -6.45 0.11
N GLY A 42 2.89 -5.43 0.11
CA GLY A 42 2.86 -4.38 -0.90
C GLY A 42 3.34 -3.07 -0.29
N HIS A 43 4.36 -2.47 -0.89
CA HIS A 43 4.89 -1.16 -0.50
C HIS A 43 4.75 -0.17 -1.64
N SER A 44 4.47 1.09 -1.31
CA SER A 44 4.31 2.16 -2.29
C SER A 44 3.27 1.75 -3.33
N TYR A 45 3.50 2.05 -4.59
CA TYR A 45 2.66 1.62 -5.70
C TYR A 45 2.54 0.08 -5.85
N GLY A 46 3.51 -0.70 -5.34
CA GLY A 46 3.40 -2.16 -5.28
C GLY A 46 2.21 -2.62 -4.42
N SER A 47 1.76 -1.80 -3.46
CA SER A 47 0.51 -2.04 -2.73
C SER A 47 -0.73 -1.89 -3.61
N THR A 48 -0.72 -0.95 -4.56
CA THR A 48 -1.81 -0.73 -5.52
C THR A 48 -1.93 -1.91 -6.48
N VAL A 49 -0.80 -2.37 -7.04
CA VAL A 49 -0.77 -3.58 -7.89
C VAL A 49 -1.26 -4.81 -7.11
N MET A 50 -0.81 -4.97 -5.87
CA MET A 50 -1.27 -6.05 -4.99
C MET A 50 -2.78 -5.95 -4.71
N GLY A 51 -3.29 -4.75 -4.43
CA GLY A 51 -4.71 -4.49 -4.22
C GLY A 51 -5.56 -4.93 -5.40
N GLU A 52 -5.14 -4.56 -6.61
CA GLU A 52 -5.77 -5.00 -7.86
C GLU A 52 -5.78 -6.52 -7.99
N SER A 53 -4.64 -7.20 -7.72
CA SER A 53 -4.61 -8.68 -7.70
C SER A 53 -5.60 -9.28 -6.70
N LEU A 54 -5.70 -8.70 -5.50
CA LEU A 54 -6.59 -9.16 -4.44
C LEU A 54 -8.06 -9.04 -4.87
N LEU A 55 -8.46 -7.89 -5.43
CA LEU A 55 -9.78 -7.63 -6.00
C LEU A 55 -10.10 -8.58 -7.17
N ASN A 56 -9.09 -8.92 -7.98
CA ASN A 56 -9.22 -9.85 -9.11
C ASN A 56 -9.13 -11.34 -8.69
N GLY A 57 -9.41 -11.63 -7.42
CA GLY A 57 -9.65 -12.99 -6.91
C GLY A 57 -8.47 -13.63 -6.21
N LEU A 58 -7.31 -12.97 -6.08
CA LEU A 58 -6.22 -13.48 -5.24
C LEU A 58 -6.63 -13.50 -3.76
N GLY A 59 -7.40 -12.51 -3.29
CA GLY A 59 -7.79 -12.42 -1.89
C GLY A 59 -8.59 -13.63 -1.42
N GLU A 60 -9.55 -14.08 -2.24
CA GLU A 60 -10.38 -15.26 -1.96
C GLU A 60 -9.59 -16.57 -1.96
N GLN A 61 -8.39 -16.58 -2.57
CA GLN A 61 -7.50 -17.75 -2.60
C GLN A 61 -6.59 -17.83 -1.37
N LEU A 62 -6.38 -16.70 -0.67
CA LEU A 62 -5.57 -16.67 0.55
C LEU A 62 -6.28 -17.42 1.68
N SER A 63 -5.52 -18.22 2.41
CA SER A 63 -6.02 -18.95 3.57
C SER A 63 -6.24 -18.01 4.76
N PRO A 64 -7.08 -18.36 5.76
CA PRO A 64 -7.26 -17.54 6.95
C PRO A 64 -5.99 -17.28 7.79
N GLY A 65 -4.92 -18.03 7.55
CA GLY A 65 -3.61 -17.80 8.18
C GLY A 65 -2.68 -16.90 7.37
N ASP A 66 -3.03 -16.57 6.13
CA ASP A 66 -2.22 -15.75 5.24
C ASP A 66 -2.53 -14.27 5.46
N ASP A 67 -1.49 -13.47 5.64
CA ASP A 67 -1.64 -12.04 5.91
C ASP A 67 -1.26 -11.19 4.71
N VAL A 68 -1.87 -10.01 4.64
CA VAL A 68 -1.54 -8.96 3.69
C VAL A 68 -0.98 -7.77 4.48
N VAL A 69 0.10 -7.17 3.99
CA VAL A 69 0.72 -6.00 4.61
C VAL A 69 0.83 -4.88 3.59
N ILE A 70 0.27 -3.72 3.93
CA ILE A 70 0.17 -2.53 3.08
C ILE A 70 1.03 -1.41 3.68
N LEU A 71 2.08 -0.99 3.00
CA LEU A 71 3.05 0.00 3.50
C LEU A 71 3.14 1.21 2.59
N GLY A 72 3.11 2.42 3.15
CA GLY A 72 3.33 3.66 2.37
C GLY A 72 2.43 3.77 1.16
N SER A 73 1.19 3.31 1.28
CA SER A 73 0.33 3.10 0.11
C SER A 73 -0.31 4.41 -0.35
N PRO A 74 -0.32 4.72 -1.65
CA PRO A 74 -1.21 5.75 -2.21
C PRO A 74 -2.68 5.28 -2.23
N GLY A 75 -2.91 3.97 -2.07
CA GLY A 75 -4.20 3.28 -2.03
C GLY A 75 -4.14 1.92 -2.73
N VAL A 76 -5.19 1.10 -2.55
CA VAL A 76 -5.27 -0.30 -3.01
C VAL A 76 -6.51 -0.61 -3.87
N HIS A 77 -7.13 0.44 -4.43
CA HIS A 77 -8.33 0.37 -5.29
C HIS A 77 -9.58 -0.16 -4.59
N ALA A 78 -9.60 -0.14 -3.26
CA ALA A 78 -10.72 -0.57 -2.44
C ALA A 78 -11.12 0.54 -1.45
N ASP A 79 -12.42 0.64 -1.18
CA ASP A 79 -12.94 1.57 -0.17
C ASP A 79 -12.88 0.96 1.24
N HIS A 80 -12.99 -0.37 1.35
CA HIS A 80 -12.89 -1.11 2.60
C HIS A 80 -11.94 -2.31 2.45
N ALA A 81 -11.24 -2.64 3.53
CA ALA A 81 -10.40 -3.83 3.64
C ALA A 81 -11.17 -5.12 3.33
N SER A 82 -12.46 -5.17 3.68
CA SER A 82 -13.33 -6.32 3.37
C SER A 82 -13.56 -6.54 1.88
N ASP A 83 -13.41 -5.50 1.05
CA ASP A 83 -13.63 -5.60 -0.39
C ASP A 83 -12.50 -6.40 -1.07
N LEU A 84 -11.32 -6.50 -0.43
CA LEU A 84 -10.17 -7.25 -0.94
C LEU A 84 -10.33 -8.78 -0.85
N GLY A 85 -11.39 -9.29 -0.20
CA GLY A 85 -11.69 -10.72 -0.12
C GLY A 85 -10.72 -11.56 0.73
N VAL A 86 -9.80 -10.92 1.45
CA VAL A 86 -8.78 -11.58 2.29
C VAL A 86 -9.43 -12.14 3.56
N ALA A 87 -9.24 -13.43 3.83
CA ALA A 87 -9.75 -14.09 5.03
C ALA A 87 -8.85 -13.93 6.27
N GLY A 88 -7.56 -13.70 6.07
CA GLY A 88 -6.59 -13.41 7.13
C GLY A 88 -6.54 -11.93 7.50
N THR A 89 -5.44 -11.50 8.12
CA THR A 89 -5.33 -10.12 8.62
C THR A 89 -4.77 -9.21 7.53
N ILE A 90 -5.43 -8.07 7.33
CA ILE A 90 -4.90 -6.97 6.54
C ILE A 90 -4.25 -5.97 7.50
N TRP A 91 -2.92 -5.90 7.43
CA TRP A 91 -2.10 -4.95 8.17
C TRP A 91 -1.80 -3.73 7.31
N ALA A 92 -1.80 -2.55 7.91
CA ALA A 92 -1.39 -1.32 7.23
C ALA A 92 -0.44 -0.50 8.10
N ALA A 93 0.50 0.21 7.48
CA ALA A 93 1.35 1.16 8.18
C ALA A 93 1.80 2.31 7.26
N GLN A 94 2.06 3.44 7.90
CA GLN A 94 2.54 4.65 7.27
C GLN A 94 3.57 5.31 8.18
N VAL A 95 4.77 5.56 7.65
CA VAL A 95 5.80 6.34 8.36
C VAL A 95 5.40 7.82 8.37
N ASP A 96 5.64 8.49 9.50
CA ASP A 96 5.44 9.93 9.62
C ASP A 96 6.27 10.67 8.56
N GLY A 97 5.66 11.57 7.79
CA GLY A 97 6.34 12.30 6.72
C GLY A 97 6.28 11.64 5.33
N ASP A 98 5.74 10.44 5.22
CA ASP A 98 5.53 9.78 3.92
C ASP A 98 4.49 10.53 3.06
N GLU A 99 4.97 11.32 2.10
CA GLU A 99 4.14 12.17 1.24
C GLU A 99 3.32 11.38 0.21
N ILE A 100 3.61 10.09 -0.01
CA ILE A 100 2.88 9.26 -0.99
C ILE A 100 1.44 9.01 -0.55
N ALA A 101 1.17 9.00 0.75
CA ALA A 101 -0.20 9.01 1.29
C ALA A 101 -1.05 10.16 0.78
N PHE A 102 -0.41 11.31 0.55
CA PHE A 102 -1.09 12.54 0.21
C PHE A 102 -1.45 12.62 -1.27
N THR A 103 -0.80 11.85 -2.14
CA THR A 103 -1.06 11.88 -3.59
C THR A 103 -2.52 11.57 -3.94
N GLY A 104 -3.18 10.65 -3.21
CA GLY A 104 -4.63 10.40 -3.33
C GLY A 104 -5.52 11.49 -2.73
N LEU A 105 -5.05 12.23 -1.72
CA LEU A 105 -5.80 13.31 -1.05
C LEU A 105 -5.83 14.62 -1.86
N VAL A 106 -4.71 15.03 -2.47
CA VAL A 106 -4.64 16.32 -3.19
C VAL A 106 -5.49 16.31 -4.46
N HIS A 107 -5.66 15.15 -5.10
CA HIS A 107 -6.48 15.00 -6.29
C HIS A 107 -7.98 15.09 -5.96
N ASN A 108 -8.43 14.38 -4.91
CA ASN A 108 -9.83 14.38 -4.48
C ASN A 108 -10.30 15.75 -3.96
N ALA A 109 -9.46 16.47 -3.20
CA ALA A 109 -9.81 17.80 -2.70
C ALA A 109 -10.00 18.83 -3.82
N ASN A 110 -9.17 18.78 -4.86
CA ASN A 110 -9.30 19.68 -6.03
C ASN A 110 -10.55 19.36 -6.86
N CYS A 111 -10.95 18.09 -6.97
CA CYS A 111 -12.19 17.69 -7.66
C CYS A 111 -13.45 18.16 -6.91
N LEU A 112 -13.52 17.96 -5.59
CA LEU A 112 -14.64 18.42 -4.77
C LEU A 112 -14.83 19.94 -4.84
N ILE A 113 -13.73 20.69 -4.85
CA ILE A 113 -13.76 22.15 -4.98
C ILE A 113 -14.29 22.54 -6.38
N LEU A 114 -13.82 21.91 -7.45
CA LEU A 114 -14.28 22.20 -8.82
C LEU A 114 -15.76 21.82 -9.04
N ASP A 115 -16.25 20.72 -8.46
CA ASP A 115 -17.66 20.31 -8.52
C ASP A 115 -18.59 21.21 -7.70
N SER A 116 -18.05 21.89 -6.68
CA SER A 116 -18.82 22.87 -5.89
C SER A 116 -19.02 24.22 -6.59
N LEU A 117 -18.38 24.43 -7.75
CA LEU A 117 -18.53 25.66 -8.53
C LEU A 117 -19.81 25.61 -9.38
N PRO A 118 -20.56 26.72 -9.49
CA PRO A 118 -21.80 26.78 -10.29
C PRO A 118 -21.53 26.73 -11.81
N PHE A 119 -20.27 26.77 -12.23
CA PHE A 119 -19.84 26.70 -13.63
C PHE A 119 -18.40 26.18 -13.71
N ARG A 120 -18.15 25.21 -14.61
CA ARG A 120 -16.84 24.57 -14.80
C ARG A 120 -15.99 25.37 -15.80
N PRO A 121 -14.82 25.91 -15.43
CA PRO A 121 -13.99 26.69 -16.34
C PRO A 121 -13.43 25.81 -17.48
N PRO A 122 -13.53 26.22 -18.75
CA PRO A 122 -12.94 25.47 -19.87
C PRO A 122 -11.42 25.39 -19.72
N GLY A 123 -10.84 24.19 -19.83
CA GLY A 123 -9.39 23.95 -19.62
C GLY A 123 -8.99 23.67 -18.16
N LEU A 124 -9.94 23.68 -17.23
CA LEU A 124 -9.85 23.10 -15.88
C LEU A 124 -10.84 21.94 -15.81
N GLU A 125 -10.49 20.86 -16.50
CA GLU A 125 -11.24 19.61 -16.44
C GLU A 125 -10.60 18.75 -15.35
N CYS A 126 -11.41 18.25 -14.42
CA CYS A 126 -10.99 17.04 -13.72
C CYS A 126 -11.23 15.96 -14.75
N GLU A 127 -10.16 15.44 -15.30
CA GLU A 127 -10.23 14.10 -15.83
C GLU A 127 -10.58 13.24 -14.62
N TYR A 128 -11.81 12.74 -14.58
CA TYR A 128 -12.22 11.68 -13.66
C TYR A 128 -11.51 10.42 -14.14
N ASP A 129 -10.18 10.46 -14.03
CA ASP A 129 -9.31 9.44 -14.54
C ASP A 129 -9.27 8.37 -13.46
N GLU A 130 -9.58 7.13 -13.84
CA GLU A 130 -9.47 5.96 -12.95
C GLU A 130 -8.09 5.93 -12.26
N ILE A 131 -7.09 6.56 -12.89
CA ILE A 131 -5.68 6.76 -12.50
C ILE A 131 -5.45 7.35 -11.10
N TYR A 132 -6.39 8.12 -10.54
CA TYR A 132 -6.19 8.79 -9.23
C TYR A 132 -7.17 8.35 -8.14
N HIS A 133 -8.04 7.38 -8.43
CA HIS A 133 -8.96 6.81 -7.46
C HIS A 133 -8.39 5.54 -6.84
N HIS A 134 -7.36 5.70 -5.99
CA HIS A 134 -6.76 4.53 -5.34
C HIS A 134 -7.56 3.97 -4.15
N GLY A 135 -8.81 4.42 -3.94
CA GLY A 135 -9.63 4.06 -2.79
C GLY A 135 -9.30 4.85 -1.53
N VAL A 136 -9.74 4.34 -0.38
CA VAL A 136 -9.47 4.96 0.93
C VAL A 136 -8.03 4.65 1.35
N ASN A 137 -7.33 5.62 1.95
CA ASN A 137 -5.99 5.41 2.50
C ASN A 137 -6.02 4.19 3.47
N PRO A 138 -5.17 3.17 3.27
CA PRO A 138 -5.20 1.94 4.06
C PRO A 138 -4.97 2.11 5.57
N VAL A 139 -4.33 3.20 6.01
CA VAL A 139 -4.17 3.51 7.45
C VAL A 139 -5.32 4.36 8.01
N HIS A 140 -6.27 4.79 7.18
CA HIS A 140 -7.43 5.54 7.64
C HIS A 140 -8.42 4.59 8.34
N PRO A 141 -9.00 4.96 9.50
CA PRO A 141 -9.91 4.09 10.25
C PRO A 141 -11.12 3.58 9.45
N SER A 142 -11.61 4.36 8.47
CA SER A 142 -12.74 3.93 7.64
C SER A 142 -12.41 2.82 6.65
N PHE A 143 -11.13 2.60 6.33
CA PHE A 143 -10.72 1.49 5.49
C PHE A 143 -10.86 0.15 6.22
N GLY A 144 -10.54 0.12 7.52
CA GLY A 144 -10.76 -1.05 8.37
C GLY A 144 -9.64 -2.10 8.38
N ALA A 145 -8.41 -1.72 7.98
CA ALA A 145 -7.22 -2.54 8.24
C ALA A 145 -6.75 -2.41 9.70
N THR A 146 -5.96 -3.38 10.16
CA THR A 146 -5.25 -3.28 11.44
C THR A 146 -3.99 -2.45 11.24
N VAL A 147 -3.92 -1.27 11.86
CA VAL A 147 -2.79 -0.35 11.68
C VAL A 147 -1.73 -0.61 12.75
N PHE A 148 -0.47 -0.82 12.36
CA PHE A 148 0.64 -1.00 13.30
C PHE A 148 1.54 0.23 13.39
N GLU A 149 2.17 0.44 14.54
CA GLU A 149 3.05 1.58 14.79
C GLU A 149 4.36 1.44 13.98
N THR A 150 4.81 2.54 13.39
CA THR A 150 6.13 2.62 12.73
C THR A 150 7.21 3.20 13.63
N GLY A 151 6.81 3.83 14.74
CA GLY A 151 7.66 4.66 15.58
C GLY A 151 8.09 5.94 14.86
N THR A 152 8.83 6.80 15.56
CA THR A 152 9.52 7.93 14.94
C THR A 152 10.83 7.42 14.36
N ILE A 153 10.96 7.50 13.04
CA ILE A 153 12.18 7.16 12.34
C ILE A 153 12.90 8.49 12.04
N PRO A 154 14.08 8.75 12.60
CA PRO A 154 14.82 9.98 12.33
C PRO A 154 15.50 9.87 10.96
N ASP A 155 15.40 10.86 10.05
CA ASP A 155 16.00 10.87 8.70
C ASP A 155 17.17 9.88 8.55
N VAL A 156 16.85 8.66 8.11
CA VAL A 156 17.85 7.62 7.89
C VAL A 156 18.10 7.60 6.40
N ASP A 157 19.32 7.93 6.00
CA ASP A 157 19.76 7.77 4.60
C ASP A 157 19.74 6.27 4.23
N VAL A 158 18.63 5.84 3.67
CA VAL A 158 18.39 4.50 3.12
C VAL A 158 18.87 4.45 1.68
N GLY A 159 20.13 4.86 1.46
CA GLY A 159 20.86 5.15 0.21
C GLY A 159 20.55 4.38 -1.08
N PHE A 160 19.30 4.43 -1.54
CA PHE A 160 18.82 3.86 -2.80
C PHE A 160 17.60 4.60 -3.38
N LEU A 161 16.95 5.52 -2.64
CA LEU A 161 15.65 6.11 -3.00
C LEU A 161 15.53 7.62 -2.68
N GLU A 162 16.59 8.42 -2.92
CA GLU A 162 16.62 9.89 -2.67
C GLU A 162 15.51 10.69 -3.41
N GLU A 163 14.78 10.10 -4.36
CA GLU A 163 13.82 10.81 -5.23
C GLU A 163 12.39 10.93 -4.64
N PHE A 164 12.04 10.19 -3.57
CA PHE A 164 10.68 10.09 -3.02
C PHE A 164 10.52 10.58 -1.55
N GLY A 165 11.55 11.23 -1.00
CA GLY A 165 11.67 11.48 0.44
C GLY A 165 12.23 10.24 1.13
N ASP A 166 13.19 10.43 2.04
CA ASP A 166 13.87 9.33 2.73
C ASP A 166 12.87 8.46 3.50
N GLU A 167 11.83 9.09 4.06
CA GLU A 167 10.79 8.51 4.92
C GLU A 167 9.93 7.45 4.21
N HIS A 168 9.71 7.59 2.91
CA HIS A 168 8.90 6.64 2.14
C HIS A 168 9.52 5.23 2.11
N SER A 169 10.82 5.12 2.40
CA SER A 169 11.58 3.87 2.34
C SER A 169 11.99 3.34 3.72
N GLU A 170 11.59 4.02 4.80
CA GLU A 170 12.07 3.75 6.16
C GLU A 170 11.42 2.54 6.86
N TYR A 171 10.45 1.88 6.23
CA TYR A 171 9.80 0.68 6.77
C TYR A 171 10.77 -0.47 7.10
N TRP A 172 11.98 -0.45 6.52
CA TRP A 172 13.05 -1.43 6.75
C TRP A 172 14.28 -0.85 7.45
N ALA A 173 14.18 0.35 8.04
CA ALA A 173 15.32 1.04 8.61
C ALA A 173 15.91 0.34 9.85
N MET A 174 17.22 0.46 9.99
CA MET A 174 17.96 0.13 11.22
C MET A 174 18.36 1.45 11.89
N VAL A 175 17.84 1.70 13.10
CA VAL A 175 18.11 2.91 13.87
C VAL A 175 19.12 2.58 14.96
N ASN A 176 20.33 3.13 14.87
CA ASN A 176 21.43 2.89 15.82
C ASN A 176 21.80 1.40 16.02
N GLY A 177 21.65 0.59 14.98
CA GLY A 177 21.98 -0.84 15.01
C GLY A 177 20.85 -1.75 15.50
N GLU A 178 19.69 -1.18 15.85
CA GLU A 178 18.47 -1.91 16.20
C GLU A 178 17.39 -1.69 15.12
N PRO A 179 16.45 -2.63 14.89
CA PRO A 179 15.37 -2.42 13.94
C PRO A 179 14.46 -1.26 14.36
N SER A 180 13.97 -0.48 13.39
CA SER A 180 12.87 0.46 13.63
C SER A 180 11.61 -0.28 14.12
N GLU A 181 10.66 0.41 14.74
CA GLU A 181 9.41 -0.23 15.17
C GLU A 181 8.63 -0.79 13.97
N ALA A 182 8.66 -0.10 12.82
CA ALA A 182 8.12 -0.61 11.56
C ALA A 182 8.74 -1.96 11.17
N LEU A 183 10.07 -2.06 11.15
CA LEU A 183 10.77 -3.31 10.81
C LEU A 183 10.52 -4.41 11.86
N ALA A 184 10.48 -4.05 13.14
CA ALA A 184 10.18 -4.98 14.23
C ALA A 184 8.77 -5.58 14.08
N ASN A 185 7.77 -4.74 13.81
CA ASN A 185 6.39 -5.18 13.57
C ASN A 185 6.26 -6.03 12.30
N LEU A 186 6.95 -5.68 11.21
CA LEU A 186 7.00 -6.52 10.01
C LEU A 186 7.53 -7.93 10.32
N ILE A 187 8.59 -8.03 11.12
CA ILE A 187 9.16 -9.32 11.54
C ILE A 187 8.15 -10.11 12.39
N ARG A 188 7.46 -9.44 13.34
CA ARG A 188 6.41 -10.06 14.17
C ARG A 188 5.26 -10.59 13.32
N ILE A 189 4.80 -9.84 12.33
CA ILE A 189 3.79 -10.30 11.35
C ILE A 189 4.32 -11.54 10.61
N ILE A 190 5.53 -11.49 10.03
CA ILE A 190 6.11 -12.63 9.32
C ILE A 190 6.19 -13.89 10.21
N GLN A 191 6.43 -13.72 11.51
CA GLN A 191 6.52 -14.81 12.49
C GLN A 191 5.18 -15.26 13.08
N ALA A 192 4.07 -14.59 12.76
CA ALA A 192 2.75 -14.77 13.38
C ALA A 192 2.75 -14.47 14.89
N ASP A 193 3.65 -13.61 15.37
CA ASP A 193 3.73 -13.16 16.76
C ASP A 193 2.87 -11.91 16.97
N TYR A 194 1.56 -12.05 16.75
CA TYR A 194 0.64 -10.91 16.73
C TYR A 194 0.48 -10.22 18.09
N GLU A 195 0.67 -10.96 19.19
CA GLU A 195 0.54 -10.43 20.55
C GLU A 195 1.64 -9.42 20.90
N SER A 196 2.77 -9.48 20.18
CA SER A 196 3.90 -8.57 20.36
C SER A 196 3.82 -7.33 19.47
N ILE A 197 2.83 -7.23 18.56
CA ILE A 197 2.69 -6.10 17.64
C ILE A 197 2.14 -4.89 18.38
N THR A 198 2.79 -3.75 18.20
CA THR A 198 2.29 -2.44 18.64
C THR A 198 1.32 -1.91 17.58
N VAL A 199 0.05 -1.75 17.95
CA VAL A 199 -1.02 -1.29 17.05
C VAL A 199 -1.44 0.12 17.40
N VAL A 200 -1.78 0.91 16.37
CA VAL A 200 -2.36 2.25 16.56
C VAL A 200 -3.78 2.08 17.05
N GLU A 201 -4.12 2.70 18.20
CA GLU A 201 -5.50 2.69 18.70
C GLU A 201 -6.44 3.45 17.73
N PRO A 202 -7.65 2.94 17.46
CA PRO A 202 -8.59 3.53 16.50
C PRO A 202 -9.22 4.87 16.92
#